data_AF-A0A218N588-F1
#
_entry.id   AF-A0A218N588-F1
#
_cell.length_a   1.000
_cell.length_b   1.000
_cell.length_c   1.000
_cell.angle_alpha   90.00
_cell.angle_beta   90.00
_cell.angle_gamma   90.00
#
_symmetry.space_group_name_H-M   'P 1'
#
loop_
_entity.id
_entity.type
_entity.pdbx_description
1 polymer ?
#
loop_
_entity_poly.entity_id
_entity_poly.type
_entity_poly.pdbx_seq_one_letter_code
_entity_poly.pdbx_strand_id
1 'polypeptide(L)'
;MANIITCKTKDGKTIQYVDEVIGSGSMKDVYFSPDKSYVVAFYHKPQNEQARERINMITGRYRQNIFEQTGGDYWKGLFCWPTDVVEHADKVGIVVPAYQQHFFFRYGSKNNDFLGIKGREKEGKWFASANNQNKFLDPRERGNTLNYLKVCILLTRAVRRMHAAGLCHSDLSYKNVLIDPELGHACIIDVDGLVVPGKFPPDVVGTPDFIAPEVVKTSHLPKDDPRRVLPSIATDRHALSVLIYMYLLFRHPLRGGKIHDIDDEVRDEALSMGERALFIEHPTDRSNAVKVNQVSSFSLPWADPQKIPYTIMGPYLKPLFDRAFIDGLHDPSKRPTADEWESALVKTVDLIQPCQNKDCDQKWYVFNGKTKPVCPYCGTPYKGKLPILNLYSSRKAGTFRPDDHRLMVWSGQSLYAWHVNRLIAPNERTTDEQKKRVGYFVFHNDQWWLVNEGLSGLISLPDRKTVGIGEKLLLEDNTQFILSSEDGGRLVVVQLLNN
;
A
#
# COMPACT_ATOMS: atom_id res chain seq x y z
N MET A 1 -35.18 -23.73 -6.03
CA MET A 1 -35.06 -22.65 -5.04
C MET A 1 -33.81 -22.92 -4.24
N ALA A 2 -32.99 -21.91 -3.97
CA ALA A 2 -31.79 -22.08 -3.15
C ALA A 2 -32.18 -22.51 -1.73
N ASN A 3 -31.46 -23.46 -1.14
CA ASN A 3 -31.69 -23.87 0.24
C ASN A 3 -31.17 -22.77 1.18
N ILE A 4 -32.05 -22.09 1.90
CA ILE A 4 -31.69 -20.96 2.78
C ILE A 4 -31.75 -21.42 4.23
N ILE A 5 -30.63 -21.33 4.93
CA ILE A 5 -30.53 -21.63 6.36
C ILE A 5 -30.65 -20.34 7.15
N THR A 6 -31.50 -20.34 8.18
CA THR A 6 -31.66 -19.23 9.11
C THR A 6 -31.06 -19.60 10.46
N CYS A 7 -30.17 -18.76 10.98
CA CYS A 7 -29.52 -18.96 12.27
C CYS A 7 -29.45 -17.65 13.07
N LYS A 8 -29.10 -17.75 14.35
CA LYS A 8 -28.90 -16.60 15.22
C LYS A 8 -27.41 -16.44 15.50
N THR A 9 -26.95 -15.20 15.45
CA THR A 9 -25.65 -14.82 15.99
C THR A 9 -25.65 -14.93 17.51
N LYS A 10 -24.48 -14.92 18.11
CA LYS A 10 -24.29 -14.92 19.56
C LYS A 10 -25.07 -13.80 20.27
N ASP A 11 -25.18 -12.63 19.63
CA ASP A 11 -25.89 -11.47 20.19
C ASP A 11 -27.40 -11.46 19.85
N GLY A 12 -27.92 -12.56 19.30
CA GLY A 12 -29.34 -12.77 19.04
C GLY A 12 -29.88 -12.22 17.72
N LYS A 13 -29.02 -11.56 16.91
CA LYS A 13 -29.37 -11.09 15.56
C LYS A 13 -29.60 -12.28 14.62
N THR A 14 -30.72 -12.28 13.91
CA THR A 14 -31.04 -13.27 12.88
C THR A 14 -30.20 -13.03 11.63
N ILE A 15 -29.56 -14.08 11.12
CA ILE A 15 -28.83 -14.07 9.85
C ILE A 15 -29.29 -15.25 8.97
N GLN A 16 -29.03 -15.14 7.67
CA GLN A 16 -29.35 -16.16 6.69
C GLN A 16 -28.18 -16.39 5.75
N TYR A 17 -27.99 -17.63 5.32
CA TYR A 17 -27.04 -17.97 4.26
C TYR A 17 -27.64 -19.00 3.31
N VAL A 18 -27.17 -18.97 2.07
CA VAL A 18 -27.48 -19.99 1.07
C VAL A 18 -26.57 -21.18 1.33
N ASP A 19 -27.14 -22.38 1.46
CA ASP A 19 -26.42 -23.64 1.73
C ASP A 19 -25.71 -24.16 0.46
N GLU A 20 -24.84 -23.32 -0.07
CA GLU A 20 -23.96 -23.57 -1.20
C GLU A 20 -22.61 -22.97 -0.88
N VAL A 21 -21.57 -23.81 -0.81
CA VAL A 21 -20.21 -23.36 -0.51
C VAL A 21 -19.67 -22.61 -1.72
N ILE A 22 -19.35 -21.33 -1.53
CA ILE A 22 -18.79 -20.47 -2.59
C ILE A 22 -17.26 -20.43 -2.58
N GLY A 23 -16.66 -20.87 -1.47
CA GLY A 23 -15.22 -20.97 -1.28
C GLY A 23 -14.93 -21.84 -0.08
N SER A 24 -13.96 -22.73 -0.20
CA SER A 24 -13.46 -23.57 0.89
C SER A 24 -11.96 -23.34 1.01
N GLY A 25 -11.57 -22.57 2.04
CA GLY A 25 -10.17 -22.31 2.36
C GLY A 25 -9.56 -23.46 3.16
N SER A 26 -8.34 -23.29 3.68
CA SER A 26 -7.72 -24.27 4.58
C SER A 26 -8.41 -24.39 5.95
N MET A 27 -9.16 -23.36 6.34
CA MET A 27 -9.72 -23.23 7.69
C MET A 27 -11.24 -23.17 7.72
N LYS A 28 -11.89 -22.71 6.64
CA LYS A 28 -13.31 -22.32 6.66
C LYS A 28 -14.01 -22.64 5.34
N ASP A 29 -15.29 -22.98 5.44
CA ASP A 29 -16.25 -22.97 4.34
C ASP A 29 -17.05 -21.67 4.37
N VAL A 30 -17.17 -21.02 3.22
CA VAL A 30 -17.79 -19.70 3.06
C VAL A 30 -19.10 -19.84 2.29
N TYR A 31 -20.12 -19.14 2.76
CA TYR A 31 -21.49 -19.15 2.23
C TYR A 31 -21.98 -17.71 2.04
N PHE A 32 -22.63 -17.39 0.93
CA PHE A 32 -23.24 -16.06 0.74
C PHE A 32 -24.54 -15.91 1.53
N SER A 33 -24.82 -14.69 1.99
CA SER A 33 -26.18 -14.28 2.33
C SER A 33 -27.09 -14.29 1.10
N PRO A 34 -28.43 -14.42 1.25
CA PRO A 34 -29.36 -14.42 0.12
C PRO A 34 -29.27 -13.17 -0.78
N ASP A 35 -28.95 -12.02 -0.20
CA ASP A 35 -28.77 -10.73 -0.88
C ASP A 35 -27.30 -10.44 -1.29
N LYS A 36 -26.37 -11.34 -0.98
CA LYS A 36 -24.91 -11.22 -1.22
C LYS A 36 -24.25 -10.02 -0.55
N SER A 37 -24.86 -9.43 0.49
CA SER A 37 -24.26 -8.32 1.24
C SER A 37 -23.20 -8.78 2.25
N TYR A 38 -23.26 -10.03 2.70
CA TYR A 38 -22.27 -10.63 3.60
C TYR A 38 -22.03 -12.10 3.27
N VAL A 39 -21.00 -12.66 3.91
CA VAL A 39 -20.71 -14.08 3.93
C VAL A 39 -20.74 -14.61 5.36
N VAL A 40 -21.08 -15.89 5.49
CA VAL A 40 -20.92 -16.66 6.73
C VAL A 40 -19.80 -17.65 6.48
N ALA A 41 -18.75 -17.60 7.31
CA ALA A 41 -17.59 -18.49 7.21
C ALA A 41 -17.54 -19.41 8.42
N PHE A 42 -17.79 -20.71 8.23
CA PHE A 42 -17.75 -21.72 9.29
C PHE A 42 -16.39 -22.40 9.34
N TYR A 43 -15.80 -22.50 10.53
CA TYR A 43 -14.51 -23.19 10.71
C TYR A 43 -14.68 -24.70 10.49
N HIS A 44 -13.70 -25.31 9.82
CA HIS A 44 -13.65 -26.77 9.63
C HIS A 44 -13.44 -27.52 10.95
N LYS A 45 -12.60 -26.97 11.84
CA LYS A 45 -12.24 -27.56 13.12
C LYS A 45 -13.02 -26.90 14.28
N PRO A 46 -13.39 -27.67 15.31
CA PRO A 46 -13.93 -27.11 16.55
C PRO A 46 -12.97 -26.07 17.15
N GLN A 47 -13.52 -24.93 17.58
CA GLN A 47 -12.76 -23.85 18.20
C GLN A 47 -12.65 -24.08 19.71
N ASN A 48 -11.43 -24.11 20.22
CA ASN A 48 -11.17 -24.18 21.66
C ASN A 48 -11.56 -22.86 22.37
N GLU A 49 -11.51 -22.85 23.70
CA GLU A 49 -11.92 -21.69 24.49
C GLU A 49 -11.13 -20.42 24.15
N GLN A 50 -9.80 -20.53 23.99
CA GLN A 50 -8.93 -19.41 23.63
C GLN A 50 -9.26 -18.83 22.23
N ALA A 51 -9.50 -19.69 21.24
CA ALA A 51 -9.89 -19.27 19.90
C ALA A 51 -11.27 -18.60 19.90
N ARG A 52 -12.23 -19.15 20.64
CA ARG A 52 -13.56 -18.53 20.84
C ARG A 52 -13.43 -17.16 21.51
N GLU A 53 -12.61 -17.03 22.55
CA GLU A 53 -12.37 -15.74 23.22
C GLU A 53 -11.74 -14.72 22.26
N ARG A 54 -10.75 -15.16 21.45
CA ARG A 54 -10.12 -14.32 20.42
C ARG A 54 -11.15 -13.79 19.44
N ILE A 55 -11.94 -14.68 18.82
CA ILE A 55 -12.97 -14.30 17.84
C ILE A 55 -13.94 -13.29 18.46
N ASN A 56 -14.42 -13.55 19.68
CA ASN A 56 -15.32 -12.64 20.39
C ASN A 56 -14.70 -11.25 20.63
N MET A 57 -13.42 -11.18 20.97
CA MET A 57 -12.74 -9.89 21.15
C MET A 57 -12.57 -9.14 19.82
N ILE A 58 -12.29 -9.87 18.73
CA ILE A 58 -12.12 -9.31 17.39
C ILE A 58 -13.45 -8.76 16.86
N THR A 59 -14.54 -9.53 16.94
CA THR A 59 -15.86 -9.10 16.46
C THR A 59 -16.50 -8.04 17.36
N GLY A 60 -16.17 -8.05 18.67
CA GLY A 60 -16.66 -7.09 19.66
C GLY A 60 -15.73 -5.90 19.86
N ARG A 61 -14.99 -5.91 20.98
CA ARG A 61 -14.24 -4.74 21.49
C ARG A 61 -13.29 -4.10 20.46
N TYR A 62 -12.50 -4.91 19.73
CA TYR A 62 -11.56 -4.35 18.76
C TYR A 62 -12.28 -3.69 17.59
N ARG A 63 -13.36 -4.32 17.11
CA ARG A 63 -14.22 -3.75 16.08
C ARG A 63 -14.81 -2.40 16.53
N GLN A 64 -15.42 -2.34 17.72
CA GLN A 64 -15.98 -1.11 18.27
C GLN A 64 -14.92 0.01 18.34
N ASN A 65 -13.73 -0.31 18.85
CA ASN A 65 -12.62 0.64 18.97
C ASN A 65 -12.05 1.13 17.62
N ILE A 66 -12.21 0.38 16.54
CA ILE A 66 -11.73 0.76 15.21
C ILE A 66 -12.81 1.51 14.42
N PHE A 67 -14.04 0.99 14.41
CA PHE A 67 -15.09 1.43 13.47
C PHE A 67 -16.13 2.37 14.08
N GLU A 68 -16.29 2.43 15.41
CA GLU A 68 -17.30 3.28 16.07
C GLU A 68 -16.72 4.60 16.59
N GLN A 69 -15.46 4.87 16.27
CA GLN A 69 -14.81 6.16 16.52
C GLN A 69 -15.06 7.13 15.36
N THR A 70 -14.85 8.42 15.59
CA THR A 70 -14.89 9.43 14.51
C THR A 70 -13.90 9.05 13.40
N GLY A 71 -14.38 9.00 12.15
CA GLY A 71 -13.60 8.52 11.00
C GLY A 71 -13.59 6.99 10.84
N GLY A 72 -14.33 6.25 11.66
CA GLY A 72 -14.44 4.79 11.61
C GLY A 72 -14.91 4.23 10.27
N ASP A 73 -15.76 4.98 9.56
CA ASP A 73 -16.24 4.63 8.22
C ASP A 73 -15.13 4.49 7.18
N TYR A 74 -14.04 5.26 7.34
CA TYR A 74 -12.87 5.17 6.47
C TYR A 74 -12.29 3.76 6.44
N TRP A 75 -12.27 3.08 7.59
CA TRP A 75 -11.68 1.76 7.75
C TRP A 75 -12.54 0.65 7.14
N LYS A 76 -13.84 0.87 6.94
CA LYS A 76 -14.74 -0.13 6.33
C LYS A 76 -14.34 -0.50 4.91
N GLY A 77 -13.65 0.40 4.20
CA GLY A 77 -13.09 0.13 2.88
C GLY A 77 -11.74 -0.58 2.89
N LEU A 78 -11.06 -0.63 4.04
CA LEU A 78 -9.69 -1.12 4.16
C LEU A 78 -9.56 -2.45 4.91
N PHE A 79 -10.64 -2.90 5.56
CA PHE A 79 -10.70 -4.17 6.25
C PHE A 79 -11.98 -4.92 5.89
N CYS A 80 -11.83 -6.21 5.61
CA CYS A 80 -12.94 -7.14 5.62
C CYS A 80 -13.10 -7.71 7.04
N TRP A 81 -13.57 -6.87 7.96
CA TRP A 81 -13.59 -7.18 9.39
C TRP A 81 -14.84 -7.98 9.79
N PRO A 82 -14.72 -9.08 10.55
CA PRO A 82 -15.86 -9.89 10.96
C PRO A 82 -16.77 -9.11 11.91
N THR A 83 -18.08 -9.16 11.67
CA THR A 83 -19.07 -8.36 12.40
C THR A 83 -19.72 -9.13 13.53
N ASP A 84 -19.97 -10.43 13.35
CA ASP A 84 -20.75 -11.23 14.28
C ASP A 84 -20.18 -12.65 14.38
N VAL A 85 -20.47 -13.35 15.48
CA VAL A 85 -20.19 -14.79 15.66
C VAL A 85 -21.49 -15.56 15.51
N VAL A 86 -21.47 -16.68 14.79
CA VAL A 86 -22.61 -17.57 14.62
C VAL A 86 -22.27 -18.98 15.10
N GLU A 87 -23.24 -19.63 15.73
CA GLU A 87 -23.17 -21.06 16.05
C GLU A 87 -24.34 -21.78 15.37
N HIS A 88 -24.04 -22.83 14.61
CA HIS A 88 -25.05 -23.63 13.92
C HIS A 88 -24.57 -25.07 13.75
N ALA A 89 -25.40 -26.05 14.12
CA ALA A 89 -25.11 -27.48 13.98
C ALA A 89 -23.70 -27.86 14.50
N ASP A 90 -23.38 -27.46 15.73
CA ASP A 90 -22.10 -27.65 16.43
C ASP A 90 -20.86 -26.98 15.77
N LYS A 91 -21.06 -26.20 14.71
CA LYS A 91 -20.01 -25.39 14.09
C LYS A 91 -20.04 -23.96 14.62
N VAL A 92 -18.85 -23.41 14.83
CA VAL A 92 -18.65 -21.98 15.05
C VAL A 92 -18.32 -21.34 13.71
N GLY A 93 -18.85 -20.15 13.47
CA GLY A 93 -18.55 -19.34 12.30
C GLY A 93 -18.53 -17.86 12.61
N ILE A 94 -18.13 -17.09 11.61
CA ILE A 94 -18.10 -15.63 11.64
C ILE A 94 -18.91 -15.06 10.48
N VAL A 95 -19.54 -13.92 10.72
CA VAL A 95 -20.19 -13.11 9.68
C VAL A 95 -19.20 -12.06 9.23
N VAL A 96 -18.99 -11.93 7.92
CA VAL A 96 -18.01 -11.01 7.34
C VAL A 96 -18.67 -10.27 6.17
N PRO A 97 -18.42 -8.95 5.98
CA PRO A 97 -18.93 -8.23 4.81
C PRO A 97 -18.48 -8.88 3.51
N ALA A 98 -19.34 -8.91 2.49
CA ALA A 98 -18.92 -9.37 1.17
C ALA A 98 -17.87 -8.41 0.59
N TYR A 99 -16.95 -8.93 -0.22
CA TYR A 99 -15.94 -8.12 -0.87
C TYR A 99 -16.58 -7.09 -1.81
N GLN A 100 -16.00 -5.89 -1.87
CA GLN A 100 -16.48 -4.83 -2.75
C GLN A 100 -16.23 -5.20 -4.21
N GLN A 101 -17.12 -4.77 -5.11
CA GLN A 101 -17.12 -5.18 -6.51
C GLN A 101 -15.80 -4.92 -7.26
N HIS A 102 -15.06 -3.87 -6.89
CA HIS A 102 -13.78 -3.55 -7.53
C HIS A 102 -12.66 -4.55 -7.22
N PHE A 103 -12.82 -5.41 -6.20
CA PHE A 103 -11.90 -6.51 -5.92
C PHE A 103 -12.16 -7.76 -6.76
N PHE A 104 -13.02 -7.70 -7.78
CA PHE A 104 -13.23 -8.79 -8.72
C PHE A 104 -12.72 -8.40 -10.12
N PHE A 105 -12.13 -9.35 -10.84
CA PHE A 105 -11.64 -9.14 -12.21
C PHE A 105 -12.78 -8.70 -13.13
N ARG A 106 -12.63 -7.53 -13.76
CA ARG A 106 -13.63 -6.96 -14.68
C ARG A 106 -13.46 -7.49 -16.10
N TYR A 107 -12.22 -7.63 -16.52
CA TYR A 107 -11.77 -8.06 -17.84
C TYR A 107 -11.16 -9.47 -17.80
N GLY A 108 -10.49 -9.83 -16.69
CA GLY A 108 -9.88 -11.15 -16.51
C GLY A 108 -8.49 -11.28 -17.13
N SER A 109 -8.21 -12.44 -17.70
CA SER A 109 -6.94 -12.73 -18.38
C SER A 109 -6.95 -12.28 -19.86
N LYS A 110 -5.77 -12.29 -20.51
CA LYS A 110 -5.62 -11.96 -21.93
C LYS A 110 -6.41 -12.91 -22.84
N ASN A 111 -6.38 -12.65 -24.15
CA ASN A 111 -6.86 -13.58 -25.17
C ASN A 111 -8.29 -14.08 -24.90
N ASN A 112 -9.20 -13.14 -24.62
CA ASN A 112 -10.59 -13.41 -24.27
C ASN A 112 -10.77 -14.23 -22.97
N ASP A 113 -10.08 -13.80 -21.90
CA ASP A 113 -10.09 -14.45 -20.59
C ASP A 113 -9.79 -15.96 -20.62
N PHE A 114 -8.66 -16.34 -21.23
CA PHE A 114 -8.29 -17.75 -21.40
C PHE A 114 -8.18 -18.57 -20.10
N LEU A 115 -8.00 -17.92 -18.95
CA LEU A 115 -8.00 -18.56 -17.63
C LEU A 115 -9.38 -18.63 -16.95
N GLY A 116 -10.41 -17.98 -17.50
CA GLY A 116 -11.75 -17.92 -16.91
C GLY A 116 -11.76 -17.28 -15.52
N ILE A 117 -10.93 -16.24 -15.32
CA ILE A 117 -10.79 -15.56 -14.03
C ILE A 117 -11.64 -14.28 -13.93
N LYS A 118 -12.32 -13.87 -15.00
CA LYS A 118 -13.28 -12.77 -14.95
C LYS A 118 -14.37 -13.05 -13.91
N GLY A 119 -14.65 -12.06 -13.06
CA GLY A 119 -15.57 -12.17 -11.94
C GLY A 119 -15.01 -12.92 -10.73
N ARG A 120 -13.77 -13.44 -10.78
CA ARG A 120 -13.07 -13.96 -9.59
C ARG A 120 -12.37 -12.85 -8.83
N GLU A 121 -12.02 -13.13 -7.59
CA GLU A 121 -11.35 -12.21 -6.69
C GLU A 121 -9.93 -11.86 -7.16
N LYS A 122 -9.56 -10.59 -7.02
CA LYS A 122 -8.25 -10.03 -7.30
C LYS A 122 -7.30 -10.27 -6.12
N GLU A 123 -6.88 -11.52 -5.95
CA GLU A 123 -5.80 -11.86 -5.01
C GLU A 123 -4.53 -11.08 -5.36
N GLY A 124 -3.87 -10.51 -4.36
CA GLY A 124 -2.67 -9.69 -4.54
C GLY A 124 -1.54 -10.37 -5.31
N LYS A 125 -1.44 -11.71 -5.29
CA LYS A 125 -0.38 -12.48 -5.98
C LYS A 125 -0.36 -12.26 -7.49
N TRP A 126 -1.52 -12.02 -8.11
CA TRP A 126 -1.62 -11.72 -9.55
C TRP A 126 -0.81 -10.47 -9.94
N PHE A 127 -0.69 -9.53 -8.99
CA PHE A 127 -0.14 -8.21 -9.21
C PHE A 127 1.24 -8.02 -8.57
N ALA A 128 1.69 -8.92 -7.71
CA ALA A 128 2.96 -8.81 -7.00
C ALA A 128 4.20 -9.19 -7.84
N SER A 129 4.03 -9.75 -9.04
CA SER A 129 5.16 -10.10 -9.92
C SER A 129 4.91 -9.77 -11.39
N ALA A 130 5.96 -9.31 -12.09
CA ALA A 130 5.88 -8.94 -13.50
C ALA A 130 5.56 -10.15 -14.37
N ASN A 131 6.08 -11.33 -14.01
CA ASN A 131 5.78 -12.58 -14.72
C ASN A 131 4.27 -12.86 -14.75
N ASN A 132 3.59 -12.78 -13.61
CA ASN A 132 2.14 -13.06 -13.55
C ASN A 132 1.36 -12.02 -14.35
N GLN A 133 1.65 -10.74 -14.13
CA GLN A 133 0.97 -9.67 -14.85
C GLN A 133 1.17 -9.81 -16.36
N ASN A 134 2.41 -9.94 -16.84
CA ASN A 134 2.75 -9.94 -18.26
C ASN A 134 2.24 -11.19 -18.97
N LYS A 135 2.34 -12.35 -18.34
CA LYS A 135 1.95 -13.63 -18.93
C LYS A 135 0.43 -13.81 -18.98
N PHE A 136 -0.30 -13.40 -17.94
CA PHE A 136 -1.70 -13.80 -17.77
C PHE A 136 -2.71 -12.65 -17.87
N LEU A 137 -2.46 -11.52 -17.21
CA LEU A 137 -3.48 -10.48 -17.01
C LEU A 137 -3.74 -9.62 -18.25
N ASP A 138 -5.02 -9.33 -18.51
CA ASP A 138 -5.41 -8.28 -19.46
C ASP A 138 -4.71 -6.95 -19.08
N PRO A 139 -4.13 -6.20 -20.03
CA PRO A 139 -3.47 -4.93 -19.74
C PRO A 139 -4.31 -3.94 -18.93
N ARG A 140 -5.64 -3.96 -19.09
CA ARG A 140 -6.57 -3.06 -18.38
C ARG A 140 -6.67 -3.36 -16.88
N GLU A 141 -6.33 -4.58 -16.46
CA GLU A 141 -6.36 -4.99 -15.04
C GLU A 141 -5.11 -4.57 -14.26
N ARG A 142 -4.03 -4.19 -14.95
CA ARG A 142 -2.70 -4.09 -14.34
C ARG A 142 -2.48 -2.84 -13.52
N GLY A 143 -3.25 -1.79 -13.77
CA GLY A 143 -3.02 -0.49 -13.18
C GLY A 143 -1.76 0.19 -13.70
N ASN A 144 -1.33 1.22 -12.96
CA ASN A 144 -0.20 2.07 -13.31
C ASN A 144 0.53 2.54 -12.03
N THR A 145 1.67 3.21 -12.16
CA THR A 145 2.51 3.59 -11.00
C THR A 145 1.75 4.42 -9.95
N LEU A 146 0.91 5.38 -10.38
CA LEU A 146 0.11 6.21 -9.46
C LEU A 146 -0.88 5.35 -8.66
N ASN A 147 -1.54 4.40 -9.32
CA ASN A 147 -2.50 3.53 -8.66
C ASN A 147 -1.81 2.60 -7.65
N TYR A 148 -0.64 2.05 -7.96
CA TYR A 148 0.12 1.23 -7.01
C TYR A 148 0.63 2.04 -5.80
N LEU A 149 1.02 3.31 -5.98
CA LEU A 149 1.29 4.20 -4.84
C LEU A 149 0.05 4.36 -3.95
N LYS A 150 -1.13 4.56 -4.55
CA LYS A 150 -2.40 4.63 -3.81
C LYS A 150 -2.72 3.33 -3.08
N VAL A 151 -2.56 2.17 -3.71
CA VAL A 151 -2.69 0.84 -3.08
C VAL A 151 -1.78 0.74 -1.85
N CYS A 152 -0.51 1.09 -1.99
CA CYS A 152 0.44 1.04 -0.88
C CYS A 152 0.07 2.01 0.26
N ILE A 153 -0.46 3.21 -0.05
CA ILE A 153 -0.95 4.15 0.97
C ILE A 153 -2.11 3.55 1.75
N LEU A 154 -3.06 2.91 1.08
CA LEU A 154 -4.22 2.30 1.74
C LEU A 154 -3.81 1.10 2.61
N LEU A 155 -2.90 0.26 2.13
CA LEU A 155 -2.36 -0.86 2.92
C LEU A 155 -1.60 -0.38 4.16
N THR A 156 -0.73 0.61 4.01
CA THR A 156 0.06 1.16 5.13
C THR A 156 -0.82 1.80 6.18
N ARG A 157 -1.90 2.49 5.79
CA ARG A 157 -2.93 3.02 6.70
C ARG A 157 -3.63 1.93 7.49
N ALA A 158 -4.07 0.88 6.82
CA ALA A 158 -4.72 -0.26 7.46
C ALA A 158 -3.78 -0.90 8.48
N VAL A 159 -2.54 -1.22 8.08
CA VAL A 159 -1.53 -1.80 8.98
C VAL A 159 -1.21 -0.86 10.14
N ARG A 160 -1.05 0.45 9.91
CA ARG A 160 -0.84 1.45 10.98
C ARG A 160 -1.99 1.42 11.97
N ARG A 161 -3.24 1.39 11.50
CA ARG A 161 -4.41 1.37 12.39
C ARG A 161 -4.48 0.11 13.23
N MET A 162 -4.22 -1.04 12.62
CA MET A 162 -4.16 -2.34 13.30
C MET A 162 -3.04 -2.37 14.36
N HIS A 163 -1.83 -1.94 14.00
CA HIS A 163 -0.70 -1.87 14.93
C HIS A 163 -0.96 -0.90 16.08
N ALA A 164 -1.60 0.24 15.83
CA ALA A 164 -1.99 1.20 16.86
C ALA A 164 -3.06 0.64 17.82
N ALA A 165 -3.87 -0.34 17.38
CA ALA A 165 -4.79 -1.08 18.24
C ALA A 165 -4.10 -2.21 19.04
N GLY A 166 -2.78 -2.36 18.90
CA GLY A 166 -2.01 -3.45 19.53
C GLY A 166 -2.18 -4.80 18.84
N LEU A 167 -2.64 -4.81 17.59
CA LEU A 167 -2.90 -6.02 16.83
C LEU A 167 -1.79 -6.28 15.81
N CYS A 168 -1.55 -7.56 15.54
CA CYS A 168 -0.63 -8.06 14.52
C CYS A 168 -1.39 -9.02 13.59
N HIS A 169 -1.18 -8.91 12.28
CA HIS A 169 -1.80 -9.83 11.34
C HIS A 169 -1.20 -11.23 11.42
N SER A 170 0.11 -11.33 11.64
CA SER A 170 0.92 -12.56 11.66
C SER A 170 1.07 -13.30 10.33
N ASP A 171 0.23 -12.99 9.35
CA ASP A 171 0.28 -13.54 7.98
C ASP A 171 0.00 -12.46 6.93
N LEU A 172 0.51 -11.25 7.16
CA LEU A 172 0.39 -10.16 6.17
C LEU A 172 1.13 -10.57 4.88
N SER A 173 0.40 -10.77 3.79
CA SER A 173 0.98 -11.25 2.53
C SER A 173 0.09 -10.87 1.34
N TYR A 174 0.56 -11.14 0.12
CA TYR A 174 -0.26 -10.92 -1.08
C TYR A 174 -1.51 -11.81 -1.15
N LYS A 175 -1.63 -12.82 -0.27
CA LYS A 175 -2.79 -13.71 -0.18
C LYS A 175 -3.88 -13.16 0.75
N ASN A 176 -3.47 -12.40 1.77
CA ASN A 176 -4.37 -11.82 2.77
C ASN A 176 -4.60 -10.32 2.53
N VAL A 177 -4.39 -9.89 1.29
CA VAL A 177 -4.82 -8.57 0.81
C VAL A 177 -5.51 -8.71 -0.55
N LEU A 178 -6.59 -7.96 -0.71
CA LEU A 178 -7.23 -7.72 -2.00
C LEU A 178 -6.76 -6.36 -2.50
N ILE A 179 -6.43 -6.28 -3.79
CA ILE A 179 -6.07 -5.02 -4.42
C ILE A 179 -6.82 -4.83 -5.73
N ASP A 180 -7.06 -3.57 -6.07
CA ASP A 180 -7.51 -3.17 -7.40
C ASP A 180 -6.55 -2.12 -7.95
N PRO A 181 -5.56 -2.52 -8.76
CA PRO A 181 -4.62 -1.59 -9.37
C PRO A 181 -5.27 -0.68 -10.42
N GLU A 182 -6.47 -0.98 -10.94
CA GLU A 182 -7.16 -0.11 -11.91
C GLU A 182 -7.62 1.20 -11.26
N LEU A 183 -8.24 1.11 -10.08
CA LEU A 183 -8.78 2.28 -9.36
C LEU A 183 -7.95 2.66 -8.12
N GLY A 184 -6.97 1.84 -7.77
CA GLY A 184 -6.08 2.01 -6.63
C GLY A 184 -6.77 1.77 -5.28
N HIS A 185 -7.52 0.66 -5.16
CA HIS A 185 -8.11 0.21 -3.89
C HIS A 185 -7.30 -0.93 -3.27
N ALA A 186 -7.37 -1.04 -1.95
CA ALA A 186 -6.74 -2.13 -1.22
C ALA A 186 -7.56 -2.46 0.04
N CYS A 187 -7.56 -3.72 0.44
CA CYS A 187 -8.25 -4.20 1.63
C CYS A 187 -7.47 -5.35 2.28
N ILE A 188 -7.34 -5.34 3.60
CA ILE A 188 -6.81 -6.46 4.38
C ILE A 188 -7.95 -7.41 4.73
N ILE A 189 -7.74 -8.70 4.51
CA ILE A 189 -8.70 -9.78 4.78
C ILE A 189 -8.14 -10.75 5.83
N ASP A 190 -8.94 -11.76 6.20
CA ASP A 190 -8.55 -12.80 7.20
C ASP A 190 -8.12 -12.21 8.55
N VAL A 191 -8.90 -11.24 9.05
CA VAL A 191 -8.61 -10.51 10.29
C VAL A 191 -9.28 -11.11 11.54
N ASP A 192 -9.72 -12.36 11.48
CA ASP A 192 -10.24 -13.10 12.65
C ASP A 192 -9.14 -13.87 13.42
N GLY A 193 -8.02 -14.15 12.77
CA GLY A 193 -6.86 -14.84 13.36
C GLY A 193 -5.82 -13.92 14.02
N LEU A 194 -6.11 -12.62 14.17
CA LEU A 194 -5.12 -11.62 14.58
C LEU A 194 -4.45 -11.96 15.93
N VAL A 195 -3.15 -11.68 16.00
CA VAL A 195 -2.34 -11.80 17.20
C VAL A 195 -2.60 -10.63 18.12
N VAL A 196 -2.85 -10.94 19.39
CA VAL A 196 -2.89 -9.99 20.50
C VAL A 196 -1.67 -10.28 21.38
N PRO A 197 -0.63 -9.43 21.36
CA PRO A 197 0.58 -9.63 22.14
C PRO A 197 0.29 -9.92 23.61
N GLY A 198 0.91 -10.98 24.13
CA GLY A 198 0.73 -11.42 25.53
C GLY A 198 -0.61 -12.11 25.85
N LYS A 199 -1.55 -12.21 24.90
CA LYS A 199 -2.86 -12.84 25.12
C LYS A 199 -3.18 -13.96 24.13
N PHE A 200 -3.07 -13.68 22.83
CA PHE A 200 -3.40 -14.62 21.77
C PHE A 200 -2.20 -14.78 20.82
N PRO A 201 -1.48 -15.92 20.88
CA PRO A 201 -0.32 -16.16 20.03
C PRO A 201 -0.75 -16.44 18.58
N PRO A 202 0.17 -16.35 17.61
CA PRO A 202 -0.11 -16.69 16.23
C PRO A 202 -0.44 -18.18 16.06
N ASP A 203 -1.39 -18.46 15.15
CA ASP A 203 -1.77 -19.81 14.76
C ASP A 203 -0.93 -20.34 13.59
N VAL A 204 -0.37 -19.43 12.79
CA VAL A 204 0.46 -19.72 11.62
C VAL A 204 1.84 -19.07 11.74
N VAL A 205 2.82 -19.61 11.02
CA VAL A 205 4.16 -19.00 10.91
C VAL A 205 4.16 -17.83 9.91
N GLY A 206 3.25 -17.88 8.93
CA GLY A 206 3.09 -16.91 7.86
C GLY A 206 3.19 -17.55 6.47
N THR A 207 2.89 -16.76 5.45
CA THR A 207 2.97 -17.15 4.04
C THR A 207 4.43 -17.08 3.57
N PRO A 208 4.95 -18.12 2.88
CA PRO A 208 6.26 -18.08 2.25
C PRO A 208 6.48 -16.79 1.43
N ASP A 209 7.73 -16.33 1.33
CA ASP A 209 8.15 -15.00 0.85
C ASP A 209 7.98 -13.84 1.86
N PHE A 210 7.01 -13.87 2.77
CA PHE A 210 6.73 -12.75 3.70
C PHE A 210 7.20 -12.98 5.14
N ILE A 211 7.57 -14.22 5.48
CA ILE A 211 8.04 -14.58 6.80
C ILE A 211 9.36 -13.85 7.06
N ALA A 212 9.43 -13.12 8.19
CA ALA A 212 10.62 -12.36 8.54
C ALA A 212 11.84 -13.28 8.82
N PRO A 213 13.08 -12.84 8.51
CA PRO A 213 14.27 -13.68 8.60
C PRO A 213 14.49 -14.35 9.96
N GLU A 214 14.20 -13.63 11.04
CA GLU A 214 14.33 -14.13 12.42
C GLU A 214 13.32 -15.25 12.75
N VAL A 215 12.15 -15.26 12.11
CA VAL A 215 11.15 -16.32 12.25
C VAL A 215 11.56 -17.54 11.42
N VAL A 216 12.04 -17.34 10.19
CA VAL A 216 12.54 -18.44 9.34
C VAL A 216 13.74 -19.12 10.02
N LYS A 217 14.70 -18.34 10.52
CA LYS A 217 15.90 -18.84 11.21
C LYS A 217 15.59 -19.77 12.37
N THR A 218 14.50 -19.51 13.09
CA THR A 218 14.12 -20.27 14.30
C THR A 218 12.97 -21.26 14.04
N SER A 219 12.58 -21.45 12.77
CA SER A 219 11.42 -22.26 12.36
C SER A 219 11.54 -23.76 12.67
N HIS A 220 12.78 -24.25 12.85
CA HIS A 220 13.09 -25.63 13.23
C HIS A 220 12.92 -25.90 14.74
N LEU A 221 12.82 -24.85 15.57
CA LEU A 221 12.67 -25.00 17.02
C LEU A 221 11.21 -25.27 17.40
N PRO A 222 10.94 -26.02 18.49
CA PRO A 222 9.59 -26.16 19.05
C PRO A 222 8.92 -24.80 19.36
N LYS A 223 7.59 -24.75 19.32
CA LYS A 223 6.82 -23.50 19.52
C LYS A 223 7.02 -22.89 20.91
N ASP A 224 7.29 -23.73 21.89
CA ASP A 224 7.53 -23.41 23.30
C ASP A 224 9.01 -23.18 23.63
N ASP A 225 9.93 -23.35 22.68
CA ASP A 225 11.35 -23.02 22.88
C ASP A 225 11.49 -21.49 23.10
N PRO A 226 12.18 -21.04 24.16
CA PRO A 226 12.32 -19.61 24.45
C PRO A 226 13.09 -18.84 23.36
N ARG A 227 13.82 -19.53 22.48
CA ARG A 227 14.52 -18.94 21.32
C ARG A 227 13.65 -18.91 20.07
N ARG A 228 12.47 -19.53 20.07
CA ARG A 228 11.54 -19.50 18.94
C ARG A 228 10.99 -18.11 18.78
N VAL A 229 11.26 -17.49 17.64
CA VAL A 229 10.63 -16.20 17.30
C VAL A 229 9.29 -16.47 16.64
N LEU A 230 8.25 -15.84 17.17
CA LEU A 230 6.88 -15.93 16.66
C LEU A 230 6.49 -14.62 15.96
N PRO A 231 5.55 -14.68 15.00
CA PRO A 231 5.00 -13.48 14.37
C PRO A 231 4.54 -12.41 15.38
N SER A 232 4.84 -11.16 15.05
CA SER A 232 4.58 -9.97 15.87
C SER A 232 4.44 -8.72 15.00
N ILE A 233 4.14 -7.58 15.62
CA ILE A 233 4.13 -6.28 14.91
C ILE A 233 5.47 -6.03 14.19
N ALA A 234 6.59 -6.48 14.75
CA ALA A 234 7.91 -6.29 14.14
C ALA A 234 8.10 -7.14 12.87
N THR A 235 7.49 -8.32 12.80
CA THR A 235 7.51 -9.18 11.61
C THR A 235 6.51 -8.69 10.56
N ASP A 236 5.35 -8.16 10.96
CA ASP A 236 4.41 -7.48 10.05
C ASP A 236 5.08 -6.30 9.33
N ARG A 237 5.98 -5.55 10.01
CA ARG A 237 6.73 -4.46 9.37
C ARG A 237 7.67 -4.96 8.26
N HIS A 238 8.25 -6.15 8.43
CA HIS A 238 9.02 -6.79 7.36
C HIS A 238 8.10 -7.15 6.19
N ALA A 239 7.01 -7.86 6.47
CA ALA A 239 6.04 -8.28 5.46
C ALA A 239 5.43 -7.10 4.69
N LEU A 240 5.11 -5.99 5.37
CA LEU A 240 4.63 -4.76 4.76
C LEU A 240 5.68 -4.16 3.82
N SER A 241 6.95 -4.15 4.22
CA SER A 241 8.04 -3.64 3.38
C SER A 241 8.21 -4.50 2.12
N VAL A 242 8.11 -5.82 2.24
CA VAL A 242 8.11 -6.77 1.11
C VAL A 242 6.93 -6.50 0.18
N LEU A 243 5.71 -6.34 0.71
CA LEU A 243 4.51 -6.02 -0.07
C LEU A 243 4.66 -4.73 -0.88
N ILE A 244 5.10 -3.64 -0.23
CA ILE A 244 5.31 -2.34 -0.90
C ILE A 244 6.33 -2.49 -2.02
N TYR A 245 7.45 -3.17 -1.76
CA TYR A 245 8.48 -3.40 -2.76
C TYR A 245 7.94 -4.21 -3.95
N MET A 246 7.23 -5.31 -3.70
CA MET A 246 6.64 -6.15 -4.75
C MET A 246 5.58 -5.41 -5.56
N TYR A 247 4.75 -4.57 -4.94
CA TYR A 247 3.74 -3.81 -5.67
C TYR A 247 4.28 -2.62 -6.46
N LEU A 248 5.42 -2.06 -6.07
CA LEU A 248 6.03 -0.95 -6.80
C LEU A 248 7.05 -1.41 -7.85
N LEU A 249 7.67 -2.59 -7.68
CA LEU A 249 8.78 -3.06 -8.51
C LEU A 249 8.56 -4.45 -9.14
N PHE A 250 7.45 -5.12 -8.81
CA PHE A 250 7.01 -6.39 -9.40
C PHE A 250 8.04 -7.53 -9.32
N ARG A 251 8.86 -7.52 -8.27
CA ARG A 251 9.86 -8.55 -7.93
C ARG A 251 10.03 -8.63 -6.42
N HIS A 252 10.56 -9.74 -5.91
CA HIS A 252 10.81 -9.91 -4.48
C HIS A 252 12.17 -9.31 -4.06
N PRO A 253 12.28 -8.62 -2.89
CA PRO A 253 13.53 -7.97 -2.47
C PRO A 253 14.66 -8.93 -2.08
N LEU A 254 14.36 -10.19 -1.76
CA LEU A 254 15.35 -11.18 -1.33
C LEU A 254 15.59 -12.32 -2.33
N ARG A 255 14.77 -12.44 -3.39
CA ARG A 255 14.89 -13.54 -4.38
C ARG A 255 15.89 -13.16 -5.47
N GLY A 256 17.16 -13.42 -5.20
CA GLY A 256 18.25 -13.19 -6.15
C GLY A 256 18.78 -14.48 -6.76
N GLY A 257 20.04 -14.45 -7.20
CA GLY A 257 20.70 -15.61 -7.82
C GLY A 257 21.63 -16.39 -6.89
N LYS A 258 21.68 -16.08 -5.58
CA LYS A 258 22.57 -16.78 -4.64
C LYS A 258 21.98 -18.13 -4.26
N ILE A 259 22.83 -19.15 -4.26
CA ILE A 259 22.52 -20.48 -3.76
C ILE A 259 23.47 -20.73 -2.59
N HIS A 260 22.93 -21.08 -1.44
CA HIS A 260 23.60 -21.38 -0.19
C HIS A 260 23.78 -22.87 0.05
N ASP A 261 22.90 -23.71 -0.49
CA ASP A 261 23.00 -25.16 -0.45
C ASP A 261 22.52 -25.74 -1.79
N ILE A 262 23.42 -26.39 -2.53
CA ILE A 262 23.09 -26.94 -3.86
C ILE A 262 22.43 -28.32 -3.77
N ASP A 263 22.62 -29.01 -2.64
CA ASP A 263 22.19 -30.40 -2.45
C ASP A 263 20.85 -30.48 -1.68
N ASP A 264 20.43 -29.40 -1.00
CA ASP A 264 19.20 -29.34 -0.22
C ASP A 264 18.43 -28.02 -0.45
N GLU A 265 17.40 -28.09 -1.30
CA GLU A 265 16.54 -26.95 -1.64
C GLU A 265 15.79 -26.36 -0.42
N VAL A 266 15.39 -27.20 0.54
CA VAL A 266 14.64 -26.74 1.73
C VAL A 266 15.56 -25.96 2.66
N ARG A 267 16.79 -26.44 2.83
CA ARG A 267 17.81 -25.75 3.60
C ARG A 267 18.29 -24.48 2.88
N ASP A 268 18.45 -24.51 1.57
CA ASP A 268 18.76 -23.34 0.76
C ASP A 268 17.71 -22.23 0.95
N GLU A 269 16.44 -22.60 0.87
CA GLU A 269 15.30 -21.71 1.11
C GLU A 269 15.35 -21.10 2.52
N ALA A 270 15.57 -21.94 3.54
CA ALA A 270 15.64 -21.50 4.93
C ALA A 270 16.82 -20.55 5.19
N LEU A 271 17.96 -20.76 4.52
CA LEU A 271 19.11 -19.86 4.59
C LEU A 271 18.84 -18.55 3.83
N SER A 272 18.33 -18.64 2.61
CA SER A 272 18.05 -17.51 1.71
C SER A 272 17.00 -16.54 2.25
N MET A 273 15.99 -17.07 2.95
CA MET A 273 14.90 -16.28 3.53
C MET A 273 15.06 -16.05 5.04
N GLY A 274 16.05 -16.68 5.66
CA GLY A 274 16.33 -16.61 7.09
C GLY A 274 17.71 -16.05 7.39
N GLU A 275 18.58 -16.87 7.98
CA GLU A 275 19.86 -16.44 8.54
C GLU A 275 20.79 -15.73 7.55
N ARG A 276 20.74 -16.09 6.26
CA ARG A 276 21.60 -15.52 5.21
C ARG A 276 20.84 -14.63 4.23
N ALA A 277 19.63 -14.18 4.59
CA ALA A 277 18.84 -13.26 3.78
C ALA A 277 19.66 -12.04 3.39
N LEU A 278 19.64 -11.69 2.10
CA LEU A 278 20.41 -10.60 1.53
C LEU A 278 19.58 -9.86 0.48
N PHE A 279 19.55 -8.54 0.56
CA PHE A 279 18.84 -7.70 -0.41
C PHE A 279 19.45 -7.83 -1.81
N ILE A 280 18.61 -8.05 -2.83
CA ILE A 280 19.07 -8.26 -4.21
C ILE A 280 19.75 -7.04 -4.83
N GLU A 281 19.50 -5.85 -4.28
CA GLU A 281 20.10 -4.59 -4.71
C GLU A 281 21.09 -4.01 -3.69
N HIS A 282 21.55 -4.82 -2.72
CA HIS A 282 22.47 -4.38 -1.67
C HIS A 282 23.69 -3.64 -2.26
N PRO A 283 24.01 -2.42 -1.78
CA PRO A 283 24.95 -1.53 -2.46
C PRO A 283 26.37 -2.08 -2.53
N THR A 284 26.80 -2.81 -1.49
CA THR A 284 28.18 -3.30 -1.31
C THR A 284 28.34 -4.82 -1.38
N ASP A 285 27.24 -5.59 -1.34
CA ASP A 285 27.28 -7.06 -1.40
C ASP A 285 26.38 -7.51 -2.54
N ARG A 286 26.98 -7.80 -3.69
CA ARG A 286 26.28 -8.21 -4.90
C ARG A 286 26.11 -9.72 -5.02
N SER A 287 26.43 -10.50 -3.98
CA SER A 287 26.41 -11.96 -4.04
C SER A 287 24.99 -12.54 -4.25
N ASN A 288 23.94 -11.80 -3.88
CA ASN A 288 22.54 -12.13 -4.18
C ASN A 288 21.93 -11.27 -5.30
N ALA A 289 22.74 -10.70 -6.20
CA ALA A 289 22.20 -10.00 -7.36
C ALA A 289 21.37 -10.95 -8.26
N VAL A 290 20.36 -10.40 -8.93
CA VAL A 290 19.54 -11.15 -9.89
C VAL A 290 20.38 -11.56 -11.09
N LYS A 291 20.31 -12.83 -11.49
CA LYS A 291 20.92 -13.36 -12.70
C LYS A 291 19.92 -13.25 -13.86
N VAL A 292 20.02 -12.18 -14.65
CA VAL A 292 19.05 -11.83 -15.71
C VAL A 292 18.87 -12.95 -16.75
N ASN A 293 19.90 -13.74 -17.04
CA ASN A 293 19.82 -14.89 -17.93
C ASN A 293 19.04 -16.10 -17.36
N GLN A 294 18.68 -16.07 -16.07
CA GLN A 294 17.94 -17.12 -15.37
C GLN A 294 16.50 -16.71 -15.04
N VAL A 295 16.07 -15.50 -15.41
CA VAL A 295 14.69 -15.04 -15.19
C VAL A 295 13.84 -15.24 -16.45
N SER A 296 12.55 -15.48 -16.25
CA SER A 296 11.57 -15.54 -17.35
C SER A 296 11.54 -14.23 -18.13
N SER A 297 11.43 -14.29 -19.46
CA SER A 297 11.29 -13.12 -20.34
C SER A 297 10.08 -12.26 -19.98
N PHE A 298 9.00 -12.87 -19.47
CA PHE A 298 7.82 -12.15 -18.97
C PHE A 298 8.11 -11.33 -17.71
N SER A 299 9.22 -11.57 -17.02
CA SER A 299 9.61 -10.78 -15.83
C SER A 299 10.41 -9.54 -16.20
N LEU A 300 10.94 -9.46 -17.42
CA LEU A 300 11.73 -8.31 -17.87
C LEU A 300 10.82 -7.16 -18.35
N PRO A 301 11.25 -5.89 -18.19
CA PRO A 301 12.52 -5.46 -17.57
C PRO A 301 12.49 -5.40 -16.04
N TRP A 302 11.34 -5.65 -15.39
CA TRP A 302 11.15 -5.46 -13.94
C TRP A 302 12.04 -6.32 -13.05
N ALA A 303 12.39 -7.53 -13.49
CA ALA A 303 13.30 -8.40 -12.76
C ALA A 303 14.76 -7.92 -12.81
N ASP A 304 15.13 -7.00 -13.71
CA ASP A 304 16.50 -6.48 -13.84
C ASP A 304 16.64 -5.15 -13.07
N PRO A 305 17.31 -5.15 -11.90
CA PRO A 305 17.47 -3.94 -11.11
C PRO A 305 18.42 -2.92 -11.74
N GLN A 306 19.23 -3.28 -12.74
CA GLN A 306 20.02 -2.31 -13.48
C GLN A 306 19.16 -1.46 -14.41
N LYS A 307 18.02 -1.99 -14.86
CA LYS A 307 17.04 -1.26 -15.69
C LYS A 307 16.02 -0.53 -14.85
N ILE A 308 15.46 -1.20 -13.84
CA ILE A 308 14.44 -0.64 -12.94
C ILE A 308 14.92 -0.77 -11.49
N PRO A 309 15.89 0.06 -11.06
CA PRO A 309 16.40 0.01 -9.69
C PRO A 309 15.37 0.55 -8.71
N TYR A 310 15.37 0.09 -7.46
CA TYR A 310 14.46 0.60 -6.42
C TYR A 310 14.58 2.12 -6.21
N THR A 311 15.73 2.71 -6.52
CA THR A 311 15.99 4.15 -6.41
C THR A 311 15.12 5.02 -7.32
N ILE A 312 14.46 4.45 -8.35
CA ILE A 312 13.51 5.22 -9.17
C ILE A 312 12.27 5.66 -8.38
N MET A 313 12.02 5.05 -7.21
CA MET A 313 10.93 5.40 -6.30
C MET A 313 11.18 6.70 -5.52
N GLY A 314 12.28 7.40 -5.82
CA GLY A 314 12.52 8.76 -5.35
C GLY A 314 13.11 8.84 -3.94
N PRO A 315 13.31 10.08 -3.45
CA PRO A 315 14.09 10.36 -2.24
C PRO A 315 13.41 9.94 -0.94
N TYR A 316 12.08 9.78 -0.92
CA TYR A 316 11.37 9.45 0.32
C TYR A 316 11.25 7.94 0.55
N LEU A 317 11.10 7.14 -0.52
CA LEU A 317 10.96 5.69 -0.40
C LEU A 317 12.30 4.96 -0.37
N LYS A 318 13.32 5.45 -1.09
CA LYS A 318 14.66 4.83 -1.09
C LYS A 318 15.20 4.62 0.34
N PRO A 319 15.22 5.62 1.24
CA PRO A 319 15.77 5.44 2.59
C PRO A 319 14.98 4.42 3.42
N LEU A 320 13.68 4.27 3.17
CA LEU A 320 12.87 3.26 3.86
C LEU A 320 13.16 1.85 3.34
N PHE A 321 13.41 1.68 2.04
CA PHE A 321 13.88 0.41 1.50
C PHE A 321 15.27 0.03 2.03
N ASP A 322 16.19 1.00 2.13
CA ASP A 322 17.50 0.78 2.75
C ASP A 322 17.33 0.32 4.20
N ARG A 323 16.54 1.03 5.00
CA ARG A 323 16.26 0.65 6.39
C ARG A 323 15.57 -0.70 6.51
N ALA A 324 14.66 -1.06 5.59
CA ALA A 324 13.94 -2.32 5.67
C ALA A 324 14.80 -3.54 5.30
N PHE A 325 15.62 -3.41 4.25
CA PHE A 325 16.30 -4.56 3.62
C PHE A 325 17.82 -4.55 3.80
N ILE A 326 18.39 -3.50 4.38
CA ILE A 326 19.81 -3.43 4.75
C ILE A 326 19.91 -3.37 6.26
N ASP A 327 19.53 -2.24 6.86
CA ASP A 327 19.77 -2.02 8.30
C ASP A 327 18.89 -2.91 9.17
N GLY A 328 17.62 -3.05 8.80
CA GLY A 328 16.58 -3.72 9.57
C GLY A 328 16.25 -5.13 9.10
N LEU A 329 16.96 -5.67 8.10
CA LEU A 329 16.71 -7.03 7.60
C LEU A 329 16.95 -8.05 8.72
N HIS A 330 18.11 -7.93 9.38
CA HIS A 330 18.53 -8.78 10.51
C HIS A 330 18.41 -8.08 11.88
N ASP A 331 17.91 -6.84 11.91
CA ASP A 331 17.68 -6.06 13.14
C ASP A 331 16.25 -5.47 13.13
N PRO A 332 15.26 -6.20 13.69
CA PRO A 332 13.86 -5.79 13.62
C PRO A 332 13.57 -4.40 14.21
N SER A 333 14.42 -3.90 15.12
CA SER A 333 14.26 -2.60 15.77
C SER A 333 14.44 -1.41 14.83
N LYS A 334 15.19 -1.58 13.73
CA LYS A 334 15.50 -0.52 12.75
C LYS A 334 14.49 -0.41 11.62
N ARG A 335 13.60 -1.40 11.50
CA ARG A 335 12.61 -1.47 10.41
C ARG A 335 11.70 -0.24 10.42
N PRO A 336 11.34 0.28 9.23
CA PRO A 336 10.35 1.35 9.13
C PRO A 336 8.99 0.90 9.67
N THR A 337 8.32 1.82 10.34
CA THR A 337 6.94 1.67 10.79
C THR A 337 5.96 1.90 9.63
N ALA A 338 4.71 1.44 9.79
CA ALA A 338 3.67 1.70 8.80
C ALA A 338 3.36 3.21 8.63
N ASP A 339 3.54 4.01 9.69
CA ASP A 339 3.37 5.47 9.65
C ASP A 339 4.45 6.18 8.83
N GLU A 340 5.71 5.75 8.97
CA GLU A 340 6.81 6.25 8.14
C GLU A 340 6.59 5.92 6.66
N TRP A 341 6.14 4.69 6.36
CA TRP A 341 5.76 4.30 5.00
C TRP A 341 4.62 5.15 4.44
N GLU A 342 3.54 5.35 5.20
CA GLU A 342 2.42 6.20 4.77
C GLU A 342 2.90 7.62 4.44
N SER A 343 3.67 8.22 5.35
CA SER A 343 4.20 9.58 5.19
C SER A 343 5.07 9.71 3.94
N ALA A 344 5.96 8.74 3.69
CA ALA A 344 6.84 8.74 2.52
C ALA A 344 6.08 8.47 1.21
N LEU A 345 5.08 7.59 1.22
CA LEU A 345 4.25 7.30 0.05
C LEU A 345 3.41 8.52 -0.35
N VAL A 346 2.79 9.20 0.62
CA VAL A 346 2.03 10.44 0.38
C VAL A 346 2.93 11.50 -0.23
N LYS A 347 4.12 11.75 0.33
CA LYS A 347 5.08 12.68 -0.26
C LYS A 347 5.56 12.26 -1.66
N THR A 348 5.66 10.96 -1.91
CA THR A 348 6.06 10.42 -3.23
C THR A 348 4.97 10.62 -4.29
N VAL A 349 3.69 10.59 -3.91
CA VAL A 349 2.59 10.95 -4.83
C VAL A 349 2.74 12.38 -5.33
N ASP A 350 3.20 13.31 -4.51
CA ASP A 350 3.47 14.69 -4.93
C ASP A 350 4.69 14.81 -5.86
N LEU A 351 5.51 13.75 -5.97
CA LEU A 351 6.63 13.70 -6.91
C LEU A 351 6.29 13.04 -8.26
N ILE A 352 5.04 12.60 -8.47
CA ILE A 352 4.69 11.94 -9.74
C ILE A 352 4.65 12.94 -10.89
N GLN A 353 5.05 12.46 -12.06
CA GLN A 353 4.95 13.18 -13.32
C GLN A 353 4.27 12.27 -14.36
N PRO A 354 3.27 12.77 -15.11
CA PRO A 354 2.71 12.01 -16.23
C PRO A 354 3.77 11.83 -17.31
N CYS A 355 3.84 10.62 -17.87
CA CYS A 355 4.68 10.34 -19.01
C CYS A 355 4.10 10.99 -20.27
N GLN A 356 4.93 11.72 -21.02
CA GLN A 356 4.51 12.32 -22.30
C GLN A 356 4.29 11.27 -23.40
N ASN A 357 4.82 10.05 -23.22
CA ASN A 357 4.50 8.92 -24.08
C ASN A 357 3.18 8.27 -23.63
N LYS A 358 2.14 8.45 -24.45
CA LYS A 358 0.79 7.90 -24.20
C LYS A 358 0.77 6.37 -24.19
N ASP A 359 1.72 5.73 -24.86
CA ASP A 359 1.87 4.27 -24.94
C ASP A 359 2.69 3.70 -23.78
N CYS A 360 3.21 4.53 -22.86
CA CYS A 360 3.85 4.05 -21.65
C CYS A 360 2.83 3.29 -20.78
N ASP A 361 3.05 2.01 -20.52
CA ASP A 361 2.15 1.20 -19.68
C ASP A 361 1.99 1.78 -18.26
N GLN A 362 3.07 2.34 -17.71
CA GLN A 362 3.08 2.87 -16.35
C GLN A 362 2.43 4.24 -16.20
N LYS A 363 2.18 4.96 -17.31
CA LYS A 363 1.52 6.29 -17.43
C LYS A 363 2.12 7.45 -16.63
N TRP A 364 2.73 7.18 -15.49
CA TRP A 364 3.27 8.09 -14.49
C TRP A 364 4.62 7.57 -14.03
N TYR A 365 5.48 8.45 -13.55
CA TYR A 365 6.74 8.06 -12.91
C TYR A 365 7.08 9.03 -11.79
N VAL A 366 7.85 8.58 -10.80
CA VAL A 366 8.35 9.45 -9.73
C VAL A 366 9.54 10.26 -10.27
N PHE A 367 9.50 11.58 -10.08
CA PHE A 367 10.59 12.45 -10.49
C PHE A 367 11.85 12.18 -9.66
N ASN A 368 12.96 11.92 -10.36
CA ASN A 368 14.23 11.48 -9.75
C ASN A 368 15.21 12.62 -9.44
N GLY A 369 14.79 13.89 -9.54
CA GLY A 369 15.64 15.04 -9.23
C GLY A 369 16.60 15.47 -10.34
N LYS A 370 16.63 14.78 -11.49
CA LYS A 370 17.53 15.14 -12.60
C LYS A 370 17.03 16.36 -13.37
N THR A 371 17.96 17.19 -13.84
CA THR A 371 17.66 18.38 -14.66
C THR A 371 17.09 18.04 -16.03
N LYS A 372 17.46 16.87 -16.57
CA LYS A 372 16.91 16.26 -17.80
C LYS A 372 16.13 14.98 -17.45
N PRO A 373 14.87 15.08 -17.01
CA PRO A 373 14.10 13.93 -16.60
C PRO A 373 13.76 13.03 -17.79
N VAL A 374 13.88 11.73 -17.55
CA VAL A 374 13.54 10.67 -18.49
C VAL A 374 12.65 9.69 -17.74
N CYS A 375 11.56 9.25 -18.37
CA CYS A 375 10.71 8.21 -17.80
C CYS A 375 11.55 6.93 -17.60
N PRO A 376 11.67 6.40 -16.37
CA PRO A 376 12.51 5.24 -16.10
C PRO A 376 11.99 3.95 -16.73
N TYR A 377 10.72 3.91 -17.13
CA TYR A 377 10.07 2.71 -17.64
C TYR A 377 10.17 2.56 -19.17
N CYS A 378 9.95 3.65 -19.91
CA CYS A 378 9.94 3.63 -21.38
C CYS A 378 11.07 4.46 -22.02
N GLY A 379 11.90 5.15 -21.22
CA GLY A 379 13.02 5.93 -21.72
C GLY A 379 12.64 7.24 -22.42
N THR A 380 11.36 7.63 -22.43
CA THR A 380 10.93 8.89 -23.05
C THR A 380 11.46 10.10 -22.27
N PRO A 381 12.25 10.98 -22.90
CA PRO A 381 12.67 12.25 -22.30
C PRO A 381 11.48 13.19 -22.14
N TYR A 382 11.42 13.93 -21.03
CA TYR A 382 10.48 15.02 -20.88
C TYR A 382 10.91 16.21 -21.73
N LYS A 383 9.97 16.84 -22.44
CA LYS A 383 10.19 18.05 -23.25
C LYS A 383 9.34 19.21 -22.73
N GLY A 384 9.91 20.41 -22.73
CA GLY A 384 9.27 21.64 -22.32
C GLY A 384 9.55 22.04 -20.88
N LYS A 385 8.74 22.98 -20.37
CA LYS A 385 8.89 23.58 -19.03
C LYS A 385 8.28 22.68 -17.97
N LEU A 386 9.04 22.34 -16.93
CA LEU A 386 8.62 21.50 -15.80
C LEU A 386 8.80 22.25 -14.49
N PRO A 387 7.71 22.78 -13.89
CA PRO A 387 7.77 23.44 -12.60
C PRO A 387 7.83 22.43 -11.46
N ILE A 388 8.61 22.76 -10.45
CA ILE A 388 8.78 22.02 -9.21
C ILE A 388 8.56 23.03 -8.09
N LEU A 389 7.60 22.77 -7.21
CA LEU A 389 7.34 23.61 -6.06
C LEU A 389 8.12 23.07 -4.87
N ASN A 390 9.08 23.85 -4.38
CA ASN A 390 9.77 23.55 -3.14
C ASN A 390 8.99 24.17 -1.98
N LEU A 391 8.55 23.35 -1.03
CA LEU A 391 7.69 23.79 0.07
C LEU A 391 8.54 24.13 1.29
N TYR A 392 8.22 25.27 1.89
CA TYR A 392 8.82 25.77 3.11
C TYR A 392 7.73 26.15 4.09
N SER A 393 7.95 25.93 5.38
CA SER A 393 7.00 26.34 6.41
C SER A 393 7.66 27.20 7.47
N SER A 394 6.84 28.05 8.08
CA SER A 394 7.24 28.83 9.25
C SER A 394 6.89 28.09 10.53
N ARG A 395 7.83 28.03 11.48
CA ARG A 395 7.56 27.64 12.88
C ARG A 395 7.55 28.84 13.83
N LYS A 396 8.02 29.98 13.34
CA LYS A 396 8.11 31.27 14.04
C LYS A 396 7.98 32.36 12.97
N ALA A 397 7.08 33.32 13.17
CA ALA A 397 6.78 34.37 12.22
C ALA A 397 8.07 34.97 11.60
N GLY A 398 8.15 34.97 10.27
CA GLY A 398 9.27 35.52 9.51
C GLY A 398 10.45 34.56 9.22
N THR A 399 10.49 33.34 9.77
CA THR A 399 11.55 32.35 9.46
C THR A 399 10.97 31.11 8.80
N PHE A 400 11.28 30.90 7.52
CA PHE A 400 10.88 29.71 6.77
C PHE A 400 11.99 28.66 6.75
N ARG A 401 11.62 27.39 6.90
CA ARG A 401 12.54 26.24 6.78
C ARG A 401 12.02 25.28 5.72
N PRO A 402 12.91 24.59 4.98
CA PRO A 402 12.49 23.57 4.02
C PRO A 402 11.67 22.47 4.72
N ASP A 403 10.57 22.05 4.10
CA ASP A 403 9.73 20.94 4.59
C ASP A 403 10.26 19.56 4.18
N ASP A 404 11.34 19.53 3.37
CA ASP A 404 11.76 18.34 2.62
C ASP A 404 10.55 17.71 1.91
N HIS A 405 9.81 18.57 1.21
CA HIS A 405 8.58 18.24 0.49
C HIS A 405 8.57 19.08 -0.78
N ARG A 406 8.43 18.41 -1.91
CA ARG A 406 8.32 19.02 -3.23
C ARG A 406 7.05 18.53 -3.91
N LEU A 407 6.45 19.40 -4.72
CA LEU A 407 5.30 19.08 -5.58
C LEU A 407 5.71 19.27 -7.04
N MET A 408 5.66 18.19 -7.82
CA MET A 408 5.83 18.23 -9.27
C MET A 408 4.56 18.74 -9.91
N VAL A 409 4.69 19.72 -10.81
CA VAL A 409 3.55 20.38 -11.44
C VAL A 409 3.24 19.77 -12.81
N TRP A 410 1.98 19.40 -13.01
CA TRP A 410 1.44 19.00 -14.31
C TRP A 410 0.04 19.60 -14.56
N SER A 411 -0.39 19.66 -15.82
CA SER A 411 -1.58 20.43 -16.22
C SER A 411 -2.85 19.69 -15.81
N GLY A 412 -3.73 20.36 -15.06
CA GLY A 412 -4.93 19.77 -14.44
C GLY A 412 -4.71 19.26 -13.01
N GLN A 413 -3.49 19.33 -12.49
CA GLN A 413 -3.21 18.93 -11.11
C GLN A 413 -3.87 19.88 -10.12
N SER A 414 -4.46 19.31 -9.08
CA SER A 414 -5.17 20.03 -8.03
C SER A 414 -4.26 20.33 -6.84
N LEU A 415 -4.45 21.51 -6.26
CA LEU A 415 -3.89 21.92 -4.97
C LEU A 415 -4.96 21.72 -3.89
N TYR A 416 -4.54 21.34 -2.69
CA TYR A 416 -5.42 20.93 -1.58
C TYR A 416 -4.89 21.49 -0.25
N ALA A 417 -5.70 21.43 0.81
CA ALA A 417 -5.37 21.99 2.11
C ALA A 417 -4.04 21.46 2.70
N TRP A 418 -3.73 20.17 2.50
CA TRP A 418 -2.46 19.57 2.95
C TRP A 418 -1.24 20.01 2.15
N HIS A 419 -1.42 20.62 0.97
CA HIS A 419 -0.34 21.27 0.24
C HIS A 419 -0.08 22.68 0.79
N VAL A 420 -1.13 23.34 1.28
CA VAL A 420 -1.13 24.72 1.80
C VAL A 420 -0.57 24.82 3.21
N ASN A 421 -0.94 23.87 4.07
CA ASN A 421 -0.60 23.90 5.49
C ASN A 421 -0.01 22.55 5.93
N ARG A 422 1.18 22.59 6.53
CA ARG A 422 1.90 21.37 6.97
C ARG A 422 1.27 20.66 8.16
N LEU A 423 0.35 21.31 8.87
CA LEU A 423 -0.39 20.71 9.98
C LEU A 423 -1.57 19.87 9.50
N ILE A 424 -1.87 19.91 8.20
CA ILE A 424 -2.91 19.11 7.56
C ILE A 424 -2.23 17.99 6.77
N ALA A 425 -2.57 16.74 7.10
CA ALA A 425 -2.11 15.55 6.38
C ALA A 425 -3.30 14.88 5.68
N PRO A 426 -3.13 14.35 4.44
CA PRO A 426 -4.22 13.77 3.66
C PRO A 426 -4.56 12.34 4.11
N ASN A 427 -4.98 12.13 5.35
CA ASN A 427 -5.25 10.81 5.96
C ASN A 427 -6.72 10.62 6.34
N GLU A 428 -7.03 9.59 7.15
CA GLU A 428 -8.39 9.25 7.60
C GLU A 428 -9.10 10.38 8.36
N ARG A 429 -8.35 11.36 8.88
CA ARG A 429 -8.87 12.48 9.67
C ARG A 429 -9.17 13.72 8.82
N THR A 430 -8.86 13.67 7.52
CA THR A 430 -9.09 14.79 6.60
C THR A 430 -10.59 15.05 6.48
N THR A 431 -11.02 16.28 6.76
CA THR A 431 -12.44 16.66 6.64
C THR A 431 -12.87 16.79 5.20
N ASP A 432 -14.18 16.75 4.93
CA ASP A 432 -14.68 16.92 3.55
C ASP A 432 -14.36 18.30 2.97
N GLU A 433 -14.26 19.33 3.82
CA GLU A 433 -13.79 20.65 3.39
C GLU A 433 -12.31 20.62 2.97
N GLN A 434 -11.44 19.96 3.74
CA GLN A 434 -10.02 19.84 3.42
C GLN A 434 -9.74 19.00 2.15
N LYS A 435 -10.68 18.13 1.75
CA LYS A 435 -10.64 17.35 0.50
C LYS A 435 -11.04 18.17 -0.72
N LYS A 436 -11.63 19.35 -0.56
CA LYS A 436 -11.97 20.23 -1.69
C LYS A 436 -10.70 20.84 -2.28
N ARG A 437 -10.71 20.97 -3.60
CA ARG A 437 -9.66 21.65 -4.35
C ARG A 437 -9.64 23.13 -3.98
N VAL A 438 -8.47 23.67 -3.69
CA VAL A 438 -8.27 25.10 -3.35
C VAL A 438 -7.55 25.87 -4.46
N GLY A 439 -7.06 25.17 -5.47
CA GLY A 439 -6.47 25.73 -6.68
C GLY A 439 -6.07 24.63 -7.64
N TYR A 440 -5.64 24.99 -8.83
CA TYR A 440 -5.12 24.02 -9.80
C TYR A 440 -4.06 24.63 -10.70
N PHE A 441 -3.26 23.76 -11.29
CA PHE A 441 -2.20 24.15 -12.22
C PHE A 441 -2.66 23.94 -13.66
N VAL A 442 -2.35 24.89 -14.54
CA VAL A 442 -2.64 24.79 -15.97
C VAL A 442 -1.47 25.31 -16.79
N PHE A 443 -1.11 24.58 -17.84
CA PHE A 443 -0.18 25.04 -18.86
C PHE A 443 -0.98 25.60 -20.05
N HIS A 444 -0.81 26.89 -20.34
CA HIS A 444 -1.55 27.58 -21.40
C HIS A 444 -0.69 28.72 -21.98
N ASN A 445 -0.67 28.84 -23.32
CA ASN A 445 0.15 29.82 -24.05
C ASN A 445 1.63 29.80 -23.63
N ASP A 446 2.23 28.60 -23.55
CA ASP A 446 3.63 28.38 -23.15
C ASP A 446 3.98 28.88 -21.73
N GLN A 447 2.98 29.07 -20.88
CA GLN A 447 3.12 29.55 -19.51
C GLN A 447 2.40 28.63 -18.52
N TRP A 448 3.00 28.48 -17.35
CA TRP A 448 2.41 27.76 -16.22
C TRP A 448 1.68 28.74 -15.31
N TRP A 449 0.46 28.39 -14.94
CA TRP A 449 -0.37 29.19 -14.06
C TRP A 449 -0.86 28.35 -12.88
N LEU A 450 -0.79 28.92 -11.68
CA LEU A 450 -1.60 28.50 -10.54
C LEU A 450 -2.88 29.32 -10.54
N VAL A 451 -4.03 28.69 -10.71
CA VAL A 451 -5.35 29.32 -10.59
C VAL A 451 -5.85 29.14 -9.17
N ASN A 452 -6.22 30.24 -8.53
CA ASN A 452 -6.73 30.25 -7.17
C ASN A 452 -8.25 29.98 -7.17
N GLU A 453 -8.70 28.93 -6.48
CA GLU A 453 -10.13 28.61 -6.36
C GLU A 453 -10.65 28.68 -4.92
N GLY A 454 -9.77 28.73 -3.92
CA GLY A 454 -10.17 28.66 -2.52
C GLY A 454 -9.11 29.11 -1.51
N LEU A 455 -8.04 29.77 -1.95
CA LEU A 455 -7.01 30.34 -1.08
C LEU A 455 -7.33 31.81 -0.79
N SER A 456 -7.74 32.12 0.43
CA SER A 456 -7.88 33.52 0.89
C SER A 456 -6.53 34.19 1.17
N GLY A 457 -5.49 33.39 1.47
CA GLY A 457 -4.17 33.85 1.88
C GLY A 457 -3.07 33.77 0.82
N LEU A 458 -3.41 33.64 -0.47
CA LEU A 458 -2.42 33.53 -1.54
C LEU A 458 -1.75 34.88 -1.81
N ILE A 459 -0.44 34.97 -1.58
CA ILE A 459 0.34 36.21 -1.72
C ILE A 459 1.57 35.94 -2.60
N SER A 460 1.69 36.68 -3.71
CA SER A 460 2.89 36.69 -4.55
C SER A 460 4.00 37.54 -3.93
N LEU A 461 5.25 37.09 -4.03
CA LEU A 461 6.45 37.80 -3.56
C LEU A 461 7.36 38.17 -4.75
N PRO A 462 8.16 39.27 -4.64
CA PRO A 462 8.39 40.10 -3.46
C PRO A 462 7.35 41.21 -3.22
N ASP A 463 6.51 41.53 -4.20
CA ASP A 463 5.59 42.69 -4.17
C ASP A 463 4.46 42.57 -3.13
N ARG A 464 4.33 41.40 -2.49
CA ARG A 464 3.26 41.04 -1.53
C ARG A 464 1.86 41.28 -2.08
N LYS A 465 1.67 41.08 -3.38
CA LYS A 465 0.37 41.20 -4.04
C LYS A 465 -0.50 40.00 -3.69
N THR A 466 -1.66 40.26 -3.10
CA THR A 466 -2.70 39.23 -2.91
C THR A 466 -3.24 38.77 -4.27
N VAL A 467 -3.35 37.46 -4.44
CA VAL A 467 -3.98 36.84 -5.61
C VAL A 467 -5.34 36.32 -5.18
N GLY A 468 -6.40 37.03 -5.57
CA GLY A 468 -7.78 36.72 -5.17
C GLY A 468 -8.31 35.40 -5.72
N ILE A 469 -9.43 34.92 -5.17
CA ILE A 469 -10.14 33.76 -5.71
C ILE A 469 -10.63 34.08 -7.13
N GLY A 470 -10.38 33.17 -8.08
CA GLY A 470 -10.61 33.36 -9.51
C GLY A 470 -9.45 34.02 -10.26
N GLU A 471 -8.45 34.56 -9.55
CA GLU A 471 -7.23 35.08 -10.16
C GLU A 471 -6.19 33.97 -10.37
N LYS A 472 -5.14 34.30 -11.10
CA LYS A 472 -4.04 33.38 -11.44
C LYS A 472 -2.67 33.99 -11.16
N LEU A 473 -1.76 33.14 -10.74
CA LEU A 473 -0.35 33.44 -10.49
C LEU A 473 0.51 32.73 -11.55
N LEU A 474 1.38 33.48 -12.22
CA LEU A 474 2.35 32.93 -13.17
C LEU A 474 3.44 32.17 -12.42
N LEU A 475 3.84 30.99 -12.92
CA LEU A 475 4.91 30.19 -12.35
C LEU A 475 6.14 30.26 -13.25
N GLU A 476 7.12 31.05 -12.84
CA GLU A 476 8.44 31.18 -13.48
C GLU A 476 9.53 30.67 -12.53
N ASP A 477 10.75 30.52 -13.05
CA ASP A 477 11.87 30.13 -12.20
C ASP A 477 12.08 31.15 -11.08
N ASN A 478 12.25 30.67 -9.85
CA ASN A 478 12.39 31.46 -8.63
C ASN A 478 11.17 32.30 -8.24
N THR A 479 9.99 32.13 -8.87
CA THR A 479 8.75 32.72 -8.35
C THR A 479 8.53 32.25 -6.91
N GLN A 480 8.22 33.19 -6.02
CA GLN A 480 7.94 32.92 -4.62
C GLN A 480 6.53 33.36 -4.26
N PHE A 481 5.82 32.54 -3.50
CA PHE A 481 4.49 32.89 -3.04
C PHE A 481 4.12 32.17 -1.75
N ILE A 482 3.32 32.82 -0.92
CA ILE A 482 2.78 32.26 0.32
C ILE A 482 1.39 31.70 0.01
N LEU A 483 1.16 30.43 0.32
CA LEU A 483 -0.13 29.76 0.17
C LEU A 483 -1.10 30.11 1.31
N SER A 484 -0.56 30.27 2.52
CA SER A 484 -1.29 30.73 3.70
C SER A 484 -0.33 31.40 4.68
N SER A 485 -0.77 32.47 5.33
CA SER A 485 -0.05 33.17 6.40
C SER A 485 -0.41 32.66 7.80
N GLU A 486 -1.35 31.71 7.90
CA GLU A 486 -1.73 31.07 9.15
C GLU A 486 -0.61 30.19 9.72
N ASP A 487 -0.76 29.74 10.97
CA ASP A 487 0.19 28.81 11.57
C ASP A 487 0.26 27.51 10.76
N GLY A 488 1.48 27.06 10.47
CA GLY A 488 1.75 25.93 9.58
C GLY A 488 1.58 26.23 8.07
N GLY A 489 1.19 27.45 7.69
CA GLY A 489 1.12 27.88 6.30
C GLY A 489 2.46 27.80 5.57
N ARG A 490 2.40 27.49 4.27
CA ARG A 490 3.59 27.27 3.44
C ARG A 490 3.92 28.44 2.52
N LEU A 491 5.21 28.68 2.40
CA LEU A 491 5.86 29.41 1.32
C LEU A 491 6.30 28.41 0.25
N VAL A 492 6.14 28.80 -1.01
CA VAL A 492 6.59 28.05 -2.18
C VAL A 492 7.71 28.81 -2.86
N VAL A 493 8.76 28.10 -3.27
CA VAL A 493 9.75 28.57 -4.23
C VAL A 493 9.68 27.68 -5.47
N VAL A 494 9.36 28.28 -6.61
CA VAL A 494 9.28 27.57 -7.90
C VAL A 494 10.70 27.35 -8.43
N GLN A 495 10.98 26.11 -8.82
CA GLN A 495 12.12 25.75 -9.65
C GLN A 495 11.59 25.30 -11.01
N LEU A 496 12.02 25.92 -12.10
CA LEU A 496 11.56 25.62 -13.45
C LEU A 496 12.67 24.95 -14.26
N LEU A 497 12.49 23.68 -14.62
CA LEU A 497 13.38 23.01 -15.56
C LEU A 497 12.91 23.26 -17.00
N ASN A 498 13.84 23.54 -17.91
CA ASN A 498 13.56 23.70 -19.33
C ASN A 498 14.33 22.64 -20.14
N ASN A 499 13.60 21.79 -20.88
CA ASN A 499 14.14 20.59 -21.52
C ASN A 499 13.79 20.48 -23.01
#